data_AF-A0AA86URS5-F1
#
_entry.id   AF-A0AA86URS5-F1
#
_cell.length_a   1.000
_cell.length_b   1.000
_cell.length_c   1.000
_cell.angle_alpha   90.00
_cell.angle_beta   90.00
_cell.angle_gamma   90.00
#
_symmetry.space_group_name_H-M   'P 1'
#
loop_
_entity.id
_entity.type
_entity.pdbx_description
1 polymer ?
#
loop_
_entity_poly.entity_id
_entity_poly.type
_entity_poly.pdbx_seq_one_letter_code
_entity_poly.pdbx_strand_id
1 'polypeptide(L)'
;MITLLYTLMTEQQQVQKLEANEIVCEICIGVITNVYIALEDPTNEQAIERYLDAFCQILPFDIFGWCESFINSFFEQLIYNIIAGNMPDDVCNSLGACE
;
A
#
# COMPACT_ATOMS: atom_id res chain seq x y z
N MET A 1 35.97 14.85 -11.58
CA MET A 1 35.66 13.40 -11.69
C MET A 1 34.88 12.90 -10.47
N ILE A 2 35.31 13.18 -9.23
CA ILE A 2 34.57 12.78 -8.01
C ILE A 2 33.18 13.43 -7.93
N THR A 3 33.04 14.72 -8.24
CA THR A 3 31.74 15.43 -8.28
C THR A 3 30.76 14.86 -9.30
N LEU A 4 31.25 14.42 -10.47
CA LEU A 4 30.45 13.75 -11.51
C LEU A 4 29.97 12.37 -11.08
N LEU A 5 30.80 11.60 -10.37
CA LEU A 5 30.40 10.32 -9.77
C LEU A 5 29.35 10.54 -8.67
N TYR A 6 29.50 11.56 -7.83
CA TYR A 6 28.49 11.95 -6.84
C TYR A 6 27.15 12.36 -7.50
N THR A 7 27.17 13.12 -8.59
CA THR A 7 25.94 13.52 -9.30
C THR A 7 25.26 12.33 -9.99
N LEU A 8 26.02 11.44 -10.64
CA LEU A 8 25.49 10.21 -11.24
C LEU A 8 24.89 9.26 -10.19
N MET A 9 25.52 9.13 -9.02
CA MET A 9 24.96 8.33 -7.91
C MET A 9 23.65 8.94 -7.37
N THR A 10 23.54 10.27 -7.28
CA THR A 10 22.30 10.92 -6.83
C THR A 10 21.17 10.82 -7.86
N GLU A 11 21.48 10.88 -9.16
CA GLU A 11 20.49 10.70 -10.23
C GLU A 11 19.90 9.28 -10.18
N GLN A 12 20.72 8.24 -10.00
CA GLN A 12 20.23 6.87 -9.87
C GLN A 12 19.38 6.67 -8.61
N GLN A 13 19.76 7.29 -7.48
CA GLN A 13 19.01 7.17 -6.23
C GLN A 13 17.63 7.84 -6.31
N GLN A 14 17.49 8.95 -7.05
CA GLN A 14 16.17 9.56 -7.27
C GLN A 14 15.29 8.72 -8.21
N VAL A 15 15.85 8.16 -9.29
CA VAL A 15 15.09 7.30 -10.21
C VAL A 15 14.60 6.03 -9.51
N GLN A 16 15.45 5.34 -8.74
CA GLN A 16 15.05 4.14 -8.02
C GLN A 16 14.02 4.39 -6.91
N LYS A 17 14.11 5.54 -6.23
CA LYS A 17 13.12 5.92 -5.20
C LYS A 17 11.76 6.24 -5.84
N LEU A 18 11.75 6.95 -6.96
CA LEU A 18 10.53 7.31 -7.66
C LEU A 18 9.79 6.06 -8.18
N GLU A 19 10.53 5.15 -8.82
CA GLU A 19 9.98 3.87 -9.30
C GLU A 19 9.44 3.00 -8.15
N ALA A 20 10.16 2.93 -7.03
CA ALA A 20 9.69 2.21 -5.85
C ALA A 20 8.42 2.83 -5.25
N ASN A 21 8.36 4.17 -5.16
CA ASN A 21 7.17 4.88 -4.66
C ASN A 21 5.96 4.66 -5.59
N GLU A 22 6.15 4.72 -6.91
CA GLU A 22 5.09 4.47 -7.89
C GLU A 22 4.54 3.04 -7.78
N ILE A 23 5.43 2.05 -7.66
CA ILE A 23 5.03 0.65 -7.46
C ILE A 23 4.26 0.46 -6.14
N VAL A 24 4.71 1.09 -5.04
CA VAL A 24 4.01 1.01 -3.76
C VAL A 24 2.63 1.66 -3.85
N CYS A 25 2.51 2.79 -4.54
CA CYS A 25 1.24 3.47 -4.77
C CYS A 25 0.27 2.60 -5.59
N GLU A 26 0.72 2.02 -6.71
CA GLU A 26 -0.08 1.12 -7.55
C GLU A 26 -0.55 -0.11 -6.78
N ILE A 27 0.32 -0.73 -5.99
CA ILE A 27 -0.04 -1.88 -5.14
C ILE A 27 -1.11 -1.47 -4.14
N CYS A 28 -0.94 -0.34 -3.45
CA CYS A 28 -1.92 0.15 -2.49
C CYS A 28 -3.28 0.36 -3.16
N ILE A 29 -3.32 1.11 -4.26
CA ILE A 29 -4.57 1.40 -5.00
C ILE A 29 -5.23 0.09 -5.44
N GLY A 30 -4.44 -0.86 -5.94
CA GLY A 30 -4.92 -2.18 -6.34
C GLY A 30 -5.56 -2.95 -5.18
N VAL A 31 -4.95 -2.94 -3.99
CA VAL A 31 -5.50 -3.60 -2.80
C VAL A 31 -6.82 -2.96 -2.39
N ILE A 32 -6.86 -1.62 -2.22
CA ILE A 32 -8.07 -0.90 -1.79
C ILE A 32 -9.21 -1.07 -2.82
N THR A 33 -8.89 -1.01 -4.11
CA THR A 33 -9.87 -1.24 -5.17
C THR A 33 -10.45 -2.65 -5.08
N ASN A 34 -9.61 -3.67 -4.88
CA ASN A 34 -10.10 -5.03 -4.76
C ASN A 34 -10.92 -5.25 -3.48
N VAL A 35 -10.62 -4.56 -2.37
CA VAL A 35 -11.48 -4.57 -1.18
C VAL A 35 -12.90 -4.12 -1.54
N TYR A 36 -13.04 -3.00 -2.24
CA TYR A 36 -14.36 -2.49 -2.66
C TYR A 36 -15.09 -3.40 -3.65
N ILE A 37 -14.36 -4.13 -4.49
CA ILE A 37 -14.94 -5.08 -5.46
C ILE A 37 -15.35 -6.39 -4.78
N ALA A 38 -14.53 -6.89 -3.84
CA ALA A 38 -14.68 -8.22 -3.27
C ALA A 38 -15.68 -8.27 -2.11
N LEU A 39 -15.89 -7.16 -1.40
CA LEU A 39 -16.79 -7.12 -0.26
C LEU A 39 -18.21 -6.74 -0.69
N GLU A 40 -19.17 -7.64 -0.45
CA GLU A 40 -20.60 -7.35 -0.64
C GLU A 40 -21.09 -6.22 0.29
N ASP A 41 -20.49 -6.11 1.48
CA ASP A 41 -20.73 -5.04 2.44
C ASP A 41 -19.38 -4.46 2.93
N PRO A 42 -18.90 -3.36 2.33
CA PRO A 42 -17.67 -2.69 2.74
C PRO A 42 -17.83 -1.90 4.05
N THR A 43 -18.96 -2.01 4.75
CA THR A 43 -19.13 -1.44 6.11
C THR A 43 -18.89 -2.47 7.22
N ASN A 44 -18.77 -3.76 6.87
CA ASN A 44 -18.50 -4.82 7.83
C ASN A 44 -17.00 -4.95 8.11
N GLU A 45 -16.56 -4.42 9.24
CA GLU A 45 -15.17 -4.44 9.72
C GLU A 45 -14.54 -5.83 9.69
N GLN A 46 -15.24 -6.85 10.18
CA GLN A 46 -14.75 -8.24 10.19
C GLN A 46 -14.57 -8.82 8.78
N ALA A 47 -15.38 -8.38 7.82
CA ALA A 47 -15.24 -8.82 6.44
C ALA A 47 -14.00 -8.20 5.79
N ILE A 48 -13.73 -6.93 6.08
CA ILE A 48 -12.52 -6.23 5.64
C ILE A 48 -11.26 -6.87 6.25
N GLU A 49 -11.26 -7.13 7.57
CA GLU A 49 -10.15 -7.79 8.27
C GLU A 49 -9.76 -9.11 7.61
N ARG A 50 -10.74 -10.01 7.44
CA ARG A 50 -10.50 -11.32 6.83
C ARG A 50 -9.99 -11.23 5.39
N TYR A 51 -10.47 -10.23 4.64
CA TYR A 51 -10.03 -10.03 3.27
C TYR A 51 -8.56 -9.59 3.23
N LEU A 52 -8.18 -8.62 4.06
CA LEU A 52 -6.81 -8.11 4.15
C LEU A 52 -5.84 -9.19 4.67
N ASP A 53 -6.24 -10.00 5.64
CA ASP A 53 -5.45 -11.15 6.11
C ASP A 53 -5.24 -12.18 5.01
N ALA A 54 -6.32 -12.55 4.29
CA ALA A 54 -6.24 -13.49 3.17
C ALA A 54 -5.34 -12.96 2.05
N PHE A 55 -5.34 -11.65 1.81
CA PHE A 55 -4.45 -11.01 0.85
C PHE A 55 -2.98 -11.22 1.24
N CYS A 56 -2.60 -11.00 2.51
CA CYS A 56 -1.21 -11.25 2.94
C CYS A 56 -0.80 -12.71 2.79
N GLN A 57 -1.71 -13.66 3.01
CA GLN A 57 -1.42 -15.10 2.89
C GLN A 57 -1.11 -15.55 1.45
N ILE A 58 -1.48 -14.76 0.44
CA ILE A 58 -1.17 -15.04 -0.98
C ILE A 58 0.26 -14.59 -1.33
N LEU A 59 0.85 -13.69 -0.54
CA LEU A 59 2.17 -13.16 -0.82
C LEU A 59 3.29 -14.17 -0.50
N PRO A 60 4.46 -14.08 -1.18
CA PRO A 60 5.62 -14.89 -0.87
C PRO A 60 6.05 -14.77 0.61
N PHE A 61 6.64 -15.85 1.15
CA PHE A 61 7.05 -15.95 2.55
C PHE A 61 7.92 -14.77 3.04
N ASP A 62 8.82 -14.28 2.18
CA ASP A 62 9.73 -13.19 2.52
C ASP A 62 9.02 -11.82 2.70
N ILE A 63 7.79 -11.68 2.19
CA ILE A 63 6.99 -10.44 2.23
C ILE A 63 5.85 -10.54 3.25
N PHE A 64 5.40 -11.75 3.57
CA PHE A 64 4.27 -12.03 4.47
C PHE A 64 4.36 -11.27 5.80
N GLY A 65 5.49 -11.34 6.51
CA GLY A 65 5.63 -10.71 7.83
C GLY A 65 5.58 -9.19 7.80
N TRP A 66 6.07 -8.59 6.70
CA TRP A 66 5.93 -7.15 6.47
C TRP A 66 4.48 -6.77 6.18
N CYS A 67 3.77 -7.58 5.37
CA CYS A 67 2.36 -7.35 5.03
C CYS A 67 1.47 -7.37 6.28
N GLU A 68 1.61 -8.37 7.15
CA GLU A 68 0.83 -8.41 8.39
C GLU A 68 1.15 -7.25 9.32
N SER A 69 2.44 -6.88 9.45
CA SER A 69 2.83 -5.72 10.25
C SER A 69 2.26 -4.41 9.69
N PHE A 70 2.24 -4.29 8.36
CA PHE A 70 1.68 -3.14 7.66
C PHE A 70 0.16 -3.04 7.89
N ILE A 71 -0.60 -4.10 7.60
CA ILE A 71 -2.06 -4.09 7.84
C ILE A 71 -2.34 -3.75 9.29
N ASN A 72 -1.71 -4.43 10.25
CA ASN A 72 -1.95 -4.18 11.68
C ASN A 72 -1.63 -2.73 12.10
N SER A 73 -0.60 -2.12 11.53
CA SER A 73 -0.23 -0.73 11.84
C SER A 73 -1.21 0.29 11.28
N PHE A 74 -1.86 -0.03 10.17
CA PHE A 74 -2.76 0.88 9.47
C PHE A 74 -4.24 0.48 9.56
N PHE A 75 -4.55 -0.63 10.24
CA PHE A 75 -5.85 -1.30 10.19
C PHE A 75 -7.01 -0.36 10.54
N GLU A 76 -6.93 0.33 11.68
CA GLU A 76 -7.98 1.28 12.10
C GLU A 76 -8.22 2.38 11.07
N GLN A 77 -7.14 2.91 10.48
CA GLN A 77 -7.23 3.98 9.49
C GLN A 77 -7.73 3.47 8.14
N LEU A 78 -7.34 2.26 7.74
CA LEU A 78 -7.78 1.56 6.54
C LEU A 78 -9.29 1.26 6.62
N ILE A 79 -9.74 0.68 7.73
CA ILE A 79 -11.15 0.40 8.01
C ILE A 79 -11.96 1.69 7.97
N TYR A 80 -11.52 2.74 8.67
CA TYR A 80 -12.22 4.03 8.69
C TYR A 80 -12.42 4.59 7.28
N ASN A 81 -11.36 4.60 6.47
CA ASN A 81 -11.40 5.09 5.10
C ASN A 81 -12.29 4.22 4.19
N ILE A 82 -12.22 2.90 4.34
CA ILE A 82 -13.04 1.95 3.57
C ILE A 82 -14.52 2.15 3.88
N ILE A 83 -14.89 2.18 5.16
CA ILE A 83 -16.27 2.38 5.61
C ILE A 83 -16.79 3.77 5.19
N ALA A 84 -15.93 4.80 5.21
CA ALA A 84 -16.27 6.14 4.75
C ALA A 84 -16.47 6.23 3.22
N GLY A 85 -16.06 5.20 2.46
CA GLY A 85 -16.19 5.17 1.00
C GLY A 85 -15.23 6.12 0.29
N ASN A 86 -14.07 6.41 0.88
CA ASN A 86 -13.06 7.27 0.28
C ASN A 86 -12.48 6.62 -0.99
N MET A 87 -12.02 7.43 -1.95
CA MET A 87 -11.46 6.88 -3.18
C MET A 87 -10.11 6.18 -2.90
N PRO A 88 -9.76 5.10 -3.61
CA PRO A 88 -8.52 4.35 -3.36
C PRO A 88 -7.24 5.20 -3.32
N ASP A 89 -7.16 6.22 -4.18
CA ASP A 89 -6.10 7.21 -4.21
C ASP A 89 -6.05 8.06 -2.93
N ASP A 90 -7.19 8.55 -2.44
CA ASP A 90 -7.25 9.29 -1.17
C ASP A 90 -6.81 8.42 0.02
N VAL A 91 -7.23 7.15 0.04
CA VAL A 91 -6.82 6.20 1.09
C VAL A 91 -5.31 6.01 1.04
N CYS A 92 -4.74 5.73 -0.13
CA CYS A 92 -3.31 5.46 -0.29
C CYS A 92 -2.44 6.69 -0.05
N ASN A 93 -2.92 7.89 -0.39
CA ASN A 93 -2.29 9.16 0.01
C ASN A 93 -2.27 9.31 1.55
N SER A 94 -3.38 9.00 2.23
CA SER A 94 -3.46 9.11 3.70
C SER A 94 -2.51 8.15 4.44
N LEU A 95 -2.16 7.02 3.81
CA LEU A 95 -1.21 6.03 4.31
C LEU A 95 0.25 6.38 3.97
N GLY A 96 0.48 7.43 3.18
CA GLY A 96 1.81 7.78 2.65
C GLY A 96 2.36 6.80 1.63
N ALA A 97 1.49 5.96 1.05
CA ALA A 97 1.85 5.00 -0.01
C ALA A 97 1.90 5.67 -1.40
N CYS A 98 1.20 6.79 -1.56
CA CYS A 98 1.23 7.66 -2.73
C CYS A 98 1.73 9.06 -2.30
N GLU A 99 2.56 9.69 -3.15
CA GLU A 99 3.06 11.08 -3.01
C GLU A 99 2.40 12.00 -4.05
#